data_AF-A0A7E4ZU54-F1
#
_entry.id   AF-A0A7E4ZU54-F1
#
_cell.length_a   1.000
_cell.length_b   1.000
_cell.length_c   1.000
_cell.angle_alpha   90.00
_cell.angle_beta   90.00
_cell.angle_gamma   90.00
#
_symmetry.space_group_name_H-M   'P 1'
#
loop_
_entity.id
_entity.type
_entity.pdbx_description
1 polymer ?
#
loop_
_entity_poly.entity_id
_entity_poly.type
_entity_poly.pdbx_seq_one_letter_code
_entity_poly.pdbx_strand_id
1 'polypeptide(L)'
;MAASFADLEKKIELDLIALAGLNVLPYNSLTQHALRLADIGKMFAARSDVQGTYHCVRRIYEVVRIAGTKPHIRAEEEEDKLLQTLQCDIKTLRAKVLAEFAGKTEGDPEAGCALLSLRIPDILDILGDMDHYPTDAELVVDGQSIKVHCHFLCMLSPVFQACFSHDTRESMTGIIEITDFDLDVVQSVVDFCYGRQLDKPILHIVSMLRFADKYDIKCVTKKLGHYPSAHLNLDNFCIMARYAWDLEKDGLKEDCIQLYRRNLTELTLTSDFANLPIHIREDILRCAIALRQIDPVGK
;
A
#
# COMPACT_ATOMS: atom_id res chain seq x y z
N MET A 1 21.18 20.56 28.23
CA MET A 1 21.84 19.40 27.61
C MET A 1 20.86 18.71 26.68
N ALA A 2 20.55 19.31 25.54
CA ALA A 2 19.80 18.63 24.49
C ALA A 2 20.83 18.16 23.47
N ALA A 3 21.13 16.86 23.46
CA ALA A 3 21.68 16.26 22.24
C ALA A 3 20.67 16.58 21.13
N SER A 4 21.13 17.12 20.00
CA SER A 4 20.23 17.36 18.89
C SER A 4 19.63 16.01 18.47
N PHE A 5 18.41 16.00 17.91
CA PHE A 5 17.78 14.77 17.44
C PHE A 5 18.73 13.94 16.55
N ALA A 6 19.52 14.62 15.71
CA ALA A 6 20.55 14.02 14.87
C ALA A 6 21.69 13.34 15.67
N ASP A 7 22.10 13.90 16.81
CA ASP A 7 23.12 13.30 17.67
C ASP A 7 22.61 12.03 18.36
N LEU A 8 21.34 12.04 18.77
CA LEU A 8 20.69 10.88 19.38
C LEU A 8 20.47 9.76 18.34
N GLU A 9 20.05 10.14 17.14
CA GLU A 9 19.83 9.22 16.02
C GLU A 9 21.14 8.54 15.60
N LYS A 10 22.21 9.31 15.40
CA LYS A 10 23.53 8.78 15.06
C LYS A 10 24.09 7.86 16.14
N LYS A 11 23.81 8.16 17.42
CA LYS A 11 24.22 7.32 18.54
C LYS A 11 23.50 5.98 18.53
N ILE A 12 22.19 5.99 18.31
CA ILE A 12 21.39 4.76 18.23
C ILE A 12 21.81 3.92 17.03
N GLU A 13 22.10 4.54 15.88
CA GLU A 13 22.58 3.85 14.68
C GLU A 13 23.91 3.13 14.93
N LEU A 14 24.87 3.80 15.59
CA LEU A 14 26.13 3.18 16.02
C LEU A 14 25.91 2.03 16.99
N ASP A 15 25.00 2.20 17.96
CA ASP A 15 24.69 1.18 18.96
C ASP A 15 23.98 -0.05 18.34
N LEU A 16 23.09 0.16 17.36
CA LEU A 16 22.42 -0.91 16.60
C LEU A 16 23.40 -1.69 15.72
N ILE A 17 24.33 -1.00 15.05
CA ILE A 17 25.41 -1.63 14.26
C ILE A 17 26.31 -2.47 15.18
N ALA A 18 26.67 -1.96 16.36
CA ALA A 18 27.46 -2.70 17.35
C ALA A 18 26.74 -3.96 17.86
N LEU A 19 25.42 -3.89 18.04
CA LEU A 19 24.59 -5.03 18.47
C LEU A 19 24.39 -6.08 17.38
N ALA A 20 24.24 -5.67 16.12
CA ALA A 20 24.19 -6.57 14.97
C ALA A 20 25.56 -7.23 14.69
N GLY A 21 26.65 -6.54 15.03
CA GLY A 21 28.03 -6.97 14.80
C GLY A 21 28.71 -7.76 15.93
N LEU A 22 27.98 -8.23 16.96
CA LEU A 22 28.54 -9.01 18.07
C LEU A 22 29.57 -8.29 18.98
N ASN A 23 29.52 -6.96 19.14
CA ASN A 23 30.42 -6.28 20.10
C ASN A 23 29.74 -5.29 21.08
N VAL A 24 29.60 -5.77 22.33
CA VAL A 24 29.86 -5.04 23.60
C VAL A 24 29.21 -3.66 23.78
N LEU A 25 27.88 -3.58 23.75
CA LEU A 25 27.17 -2.53 24.49
C LEU A 25 26.24 -3.19 25.52
N PRO A 26 26.14 -2.64 26.75
CA PRO A 26 25.18 -3.14 27.73
C PRO A 26 23.77 -2.89 27.19
N TYR A 27 23.01 -3.97 27.05
CA TYR A 27 21.63 -3.99 26.54
C TYR A 27 20.74 -2.92 27.18
N ASN A 28 20.87 -2.72 28.49
CA ASN A 28 20.23 -1.65 29.27
C ASN A 28 20.43 -0.23 28.72
N SER A 29 21.57 0.08 28.11
CA SER A 29 21.80 1.38 27.48
C SER A 29 20.86 1.58 26.30
N LEU A 30 20.68 0.57 25.45
CA LEU A 30 19.85 0.67 24.26
C LEU A 30 18.36 0.85 24.60
N THR A 31 17.87 0.08 25.59
CA THR A 31 16.49 0.16 26.08
C THR A 31 16.20 1.53 26.70
N GLN A 32 17.16 2.12 27.43
CA GLN A 32 17.04 3.49 27.94
C GLN A 32 17.05 4.55 26.83
N HIS A 33 17.83 4.37 25.76
CA HIS A 33 17.77 5.26 24.60
C HIS A 33 16.44 5.14 23.86
N ALA A 34 15.87 3.94 23.75
CA ALA A 34 14.54 3.72 23.18
C ALA A 34 13.43 4.40 24.01
N LEU A 35 13.51 4.38 25.34
CA LEU A 35 12.57 5.12 26.19
C LEU A 35 12.65 6.64 25.97
N ARG A 36 13.87 7.18 25.82
CA ARG A 36 14.05 8.61 25.51
C ARG A 36 13.47 8.95 24.13
N LEU A 37 13.62 8.06 23.15
CA LEU A 37 12.95 8.22 21.86
C LEU A 37 11.43 8.14 22.00
N ALA A 38 10.89 7.31 22.89
CA ALA A 38 9.46 7.26 23.14
C ALA A 38 8.95 8.61 23.68
N ASP A 39 9.68 9.23 24.61
CA ASP A 39 9.35 10.56 25.13
C ASP A 39 9.48 11.65 24.05
N ILE A 40 10.53 11.63 23.24
CA ILE A 40 10.68 12.54 22.08
C ILE A 40 9.56 12.33 21.06
N GLY A 41 9.19 11.08 20.78
CA GLY A 41 8.06 10.73 19.94
C GLY A 41 6.74 11.27 20.50
N LYS A 42 6.52 11.21 21.81
CA LYS A 42 5.35 11.82 22.47
C LYS A 42 5.36 13.34 22.32
N MET A 43 6.52 13.98 22.34
CA MET A 43 6.66 15.42 22.10
C MET A 43 6.35 15.80 20.65
N PHE A 44 6.83 15.04 19.67
CA PHE A 44 6.48 15.24 18.25
C PHE A 44 4.98 15.03 18.01
N ALA A 45 4.41 13.98 18.61
CA ALA A 45 2.98 13.69 18.52
C ALA A 45 2.12 14.79 19.16
N ALA A 46 2.61 15.45 20.22
CA ALA A 46 1.91 16.58 20.82
C ALA A 46 1.94 17.85 19.95
N ARG A 47 2.82 17.91 18.95
CA ARG A 47 2.99 19.04 18.02
C ARG A 47 2.42 18.76 16.62
N SER A 48 1.75 17.63 16.45
CA SER A 48 1.31 17.13 15.15
C SER A 48 2.40 16.97 14.10
N ASP A 49 3.63 16.70 14.57
CA ASP A 49 4.75 16.32 13.73
C ASP A 49 4.75 14.81 13.55
N VAL A 50 3.96 14.40 12.57
CA VAL A 50 3.81 13.03 12.11
C VAL A 50 5.16 12.39 11.74
N GLN A 51 6.02 13.13 11.03
CA GLN A 51 7.27 12.60 10.50
C GLN A 51 8.28 12.36 11.63
N GLY A 52 8.43 13.33 12.54
CA GLY A 52 9.25 13.18 13.74
C GLY A 52 8.76 12.05 14.66
N THR A 53 7.45 11.93 14.83
CA THR A 53 6.84 10.84 15.61
C THR A 53 7.13 9.49 14.99
N TYR A 54 7.03 9.40 13.66
CA TYR A 54 7.33 8.20 12.90
C TYR A 54 8.79 7.74 13.05
N HIS A 55 9.75 8.64 12.86
CA HIS A 55 11.17 8.31 12.99
C HIS A 55 11.50 7.75 14.39
N CYS A 56 10.86 8.28 15.44
CA CYS A 56 11.03 7.77 16.80
C CYS A 56 10.47 6.34 16.94
N VAL A 57 9.25 6.09 16.45
CA VAL A 57 8.61 4.76 16.53
C VAL A 57 9.44 3.69 15.79
N ARG A 58 9.93 3.99 14.59
CA ARG A 58 10.75 3.06 13.81
C ARG A 58 12.01 2.63 14.56
N ARG A 59 12.73 3.59 15.15
CA ARG A 59 13.96 3.27 15.89
C ARG A 59 13.70 2.49 17.18
N ILE A 60 12.58 2.74 17.86
CA ILE A 60 12.17 1.92 19.01
C ILE A 60 11.85 0.49 18.56
N TYR A 61 11.21 0.31 17.40
CA TYR A 61 10.89 -1.00 16.86
C TYR A 61 12.15 -1.83 16.52
N GLU A 62 13.16 -1.21 15.90
CA GLU A 62 14.45 -1.85 15.62
C GLU A 62 15.13 -2.36 16.90
N VAL A 63 15.07 -1.58 17.98
CA VAL A 63 15.56 -1.97 19.31
C VAL A 63 14.82 -3.17 19.87
N VAL A 64 13.47 -3.16 19.85
CA VAL A 64 12.63 -4.27 20.34
C VAL A 64 12.83 -5.55 19.51
N ARG A 65 13.06 -5.42 18.20
CA ARG A 65 13.33 -6.57 17.31
C ARG A 65 14.68 -7.23 17.60
N ILE A 66 15.73 -6.43 17.78
CA ILE A 66 17.07 -6.94 18.13
C ILE A 66 17.05 -7.55 19.54
N ALA A 67 16.25 -6.98 20.44
CA ALA A 67 15.98 -7.52 21.76
C ALA A 67 15.36 -8.91 21.74
N GLY A 68 14.31 -9.12 20.94
CA GLY A 68 13.61 -10.41 20.86
C GLY A 68 14.40 -11.54 20.20
N THR A 69 15.44 -11.24 19.43
CA THR A 69 16.24 -12.25 18.69
C THR A 69 17.44 -12.80 19.49
N LYS A 70 17.79 -12.22 20.65
CA LYS A 70 18.88 -12.73 21.49
C LYS A 70 18.35 -13.77 22.49
N PRO A 71 18.92 -14.99 22.53
CA PRO A 71 18.60 -15.97 23.57
C PRO A 71 19.08 -15.41 24.91
N HIS A 72 18.14 -15.24 25.85
CA HIS A 72 18.31 -14.65 27.17
C HIS A 72 19.71 -14.78 27.77
N ILE A 73 20.53 -13.74 27.62
CA ILE A 73 21.66 -13.51 28.50
C ILE A 73 21.11 -12.69 29.66
N ARG A 74 20.57 -13.42 30.65
CA ARG A 74 20.21 -12.99 32.00
C ARG A 74 20.22 -11.47 32.24
N ALA A 75 19.03 -10.88 32.27
CA ALA A 75 18.75 -9.72 33.07
C ALA A 75 17.28 -9.75 33.53
N GLU A 76 17.10 -9.27 34.75
CA GLU A 76 16.04 -9.53 35.71
C GLU A 76 14.74 -8.78 35.33
N GLU A 77 13.61 -9.16 35.92
CA GLU A 77 12.21 -8.67 35.74
C GLU A 77 12.00 -7.19 35.36
N GLU A 78 12.95 -6.30 35.61
CA GLU A 78 12.95 -4.91 35.15
C GLU A 78 13.03 -4.78 33.62
N GLU A 79 13.76 -5.64 32.91
CA GLU A 79 13.89 -5.58 31.45
C GLU A 79 12.59 -5.96 30.73
N ASP A 80 11.87 -6.97 31.21
CA ASP A 80 10.56 -7.34 30.67
C ASP A 80 9.52 -6.23 30.88
N LYS A 81 9.57 -5.55 32.04
CA LYS A 81 8.72 -4.38 32.31
C LYS A 81 9.06 -3.20 31.38
N LEU A 82 10.35 -2.98 31.09
CA LEU A 82 10.80 -1.95 30.16
C LEU A 82 10.34 -2.25 28.72
N LEU A 83 10.45 -3.51 28.28
CA LEU A 83 9.97 -3.94 26.98
C LEU A 83 8.45 -3.78 26.83
N GLN A 84 7.68 -4.18 27.85
CA GLN A 84 6.23 -3.98 27.90
C GLN A 84 5.86 -2.49 27.85
N THR A 85 6.62 -1.63 28.52
CA THR A 85 6.41 -0.18 28.51
C THR A 85 6.66 0.39 27.11
N LEU A 86 7.75 0.00 26.45
CA LEU A 86 8.05 0.42 25.07
C LEU A 86 6.98 -0.05 24.09
N GLN A 87 6.47 -1.27 24.24
CA GLN A 87 5.37 -1.79 23.43
C GLN A 87 4.09 -0.96 23.60
N CYS A 88 3.77 -0.55 24.83
CA CYS A 88 2.63 0.33 25.13
C CYS A 88 2.81 1.74 24.52
N ASP A 89 4.02 2.30 24.60
CA ASP A 89 4.36 3.60 24.04
C ASP A 89 4.30 3.60 22.51
N ILE A 90 4.82 2.55 21.86
CA ILE A 90 4.68 2.34 20.41
C ILE A 90 3.20 2.32 20.03
N LYS A 91 2.37 1.56 20.74
CA LYS A 91 0.92 1.48 20.49
C LYS A 91 0.26 2.86 20.58
N THR A 92 0.62 3.65 21.58
CA THR A 92 0.08 4.99 21.81
C THR A 92 0.53 5.98 20.73
N LEU A 93 1.80 5.98 20.38
CA LEU A 93 2.35 6.86 19.35
C LEU A 93 1.80 6.52 17.96
N ARG A 94 1.67 5.24 17.64
CA ARG A 94 0.99 4.77 16.42
C ARG A 94 -0.46 5.26 16.38
N ALA A 95 -1.23 5.09 17.45
CA ALA A 95 -2.60 5.56 17.52
C ALA A 95 -2.72 7.08 17.32
N LYS A 96 -1.77 7.87 17.83
CA LYS A 96 -1.73 9.32 17.61
C LYS A 96 -1.37 9.70 16.18
N VAL A 97 -0.35 9.06 15.60
CA VAL A 97 0.01 9.26 14.19
C VAL A 97 -1.22 8.96 13.32
N LEU A 98 -1.84 7.81 13.54
CA LEU A 98 -3.06 7.38 12.84
C LEU A 98 -4.24 8.33 13.08
N ALA A 99 -4.45 8.84 14.30
CA ALA A 99 -5.54 9.78 14.61
C ALA A 99 -5.33 11.18 14.00
N GLU A 100 -4.09 11.67 13.98
CA GLU A 100 -3.76 12.94 13.31
C GLU A 100 -3.88 12.84 11.79
N PHE A 101 -3.64 11.65 11.23
CA PHE A 101 -3.99 11.35 9.86
C PHE A 101 -5.50 11.23 9.68
N ALA A 102 -6.21 10.53 10.56
CA ALA A 102 -7.65 10.35 10.51
C ALA A 102 -8.40 11.70 10.55
N GLY A 103 -7.98 12.61 11.43
CA GLY A 103 -8.52 13.97 11.53
C GLY A 103 -8.18 14.87 10.34
N LYS A 104 -7.18 14.50 9.52
CA LYS A 104 -6.93 15.11 8.20
C LYS A 104 -7.66 14.39 7.05
N THR A 105 -8.17 13.18 7.29
CA THR A 105 -8.90 12.35 6.32
C THR A 105 -10.42 12.45 6.45
N GLU A 106 -10.97 13.13 7.47
CA GLU A 106 -12.40 13.37 7.58
C GLU A 106 -12.89 14.17 6.36
N GLY A 107 -13.39 13.45 5.35
CA GLY A 107 -13.95 13.99 4.12
C GLY A 107 -13.03 13.97 2.89
N ASP A 108 -11.78 13.50 2.98
CA ASP A 108 -10.86 13.46 1.83
C ASP A 108 -10.22 12.07 1.59
N PRO A 109 -10.74 11.30 0.62
CA PRO A 109 -10.16 10.02 0.17
C PRO A 109 -8.72 10.16 -0.40
N GLU A 110 -8.25 11.37 -0.70
CA GLU A 110 -6.89 11.62 -1.18
C GLU A 110 -5.83 11.60 -0.07
N ALA A 111 -6.23 11.78 1.20
CA ALA A 111 -5.32 11.77 2.34
C ALA A 111 -4.70 10.37 2.58
N GLY A 112 -5.44 9.29 2.32
CA GLY A 112 -4.89 7.92 2.28
C GLY A 112 -3.85 7.71 1.17
N CYS A 113 -3.99 8.40 0.03
CA CYS A 113 -2.98 8.41 -1.04
C CYS A 113 -1.72 9.17 -0.64
N ALA A 114 -1.84 10.20 0.21
CA ALA A 114 -0.70 10.98 0.69
C ALA A 114 0.28 10.12 1.51
N LEU A 115 -0.21 9.10 2.23
CA LEU A 115 0.64 8.13 2.95
C LEU A 115 1.56 7.34 2.03
N LEU A 116 1.04 6.88 0.89
CA LEU A 116 1.83 6.23 -0.15
C LEU A 116 2.71 7.20 -0.94
N SER A 117 2.36 8.50 -0.94
CA SER A 117 3.12 9.58 -1.59
C SER A 117 4.27 10.08 -0.73
N LEU A 118 4.20 9.90 0.60
CA LEU A 118 5.24 10.29 1.55
C LEU A 118 6.55 9.51 1.36
N ARG A 119 6.64 8.54 0.44
CA ARG A 119 7.82 7.68 0.25
C ARG A 119 8.36 7.21 1.61
N ILE A 120 7.48 6.90 2.56
CA ILE A 120 7.89 6.19 3.76
C ILE A 120 8.08 4.77 3.27
N PRO A 121 9.31 4.23 3.14
CA PRO A 121 9.57 2.94 2.50
C PRO A 121 9.00 1.73 3.27
N ASP A 122 8.13 1.98 4.25
CA ASP A 122 8.22 1.39 5.58
C ASP A 122 6.85 1.45 6.28
N ILE A 123 5.71 1.42 5.57
CA ILE A 123 4.43 1.13 6.27
C ILE A 123 4.53 -0.24 6.96
N LEU A 124 5.29 -1.17 6.36
CA LEU A 124 5.71 -2.43 6.98
C LEU A 124 6.67 -2.24 8.17
N ASP A 125 7.65 -1.33 8.13
CA ASP A 125 8.48 -1.07 9.32
C ASP A 125 7.71 -0.25 10.40
N ILE A 126 6.70 0.54 10.00
CA ILE A 126 5.75 1.22 10.90
C ILE A 126 4.90 0.19 11.63
N LEU A 127 4.39 -0.82 10.92
CA LEU A 127 3.47 -1.83 11.47
C LEU A 127 4.22 -3.01 12.08
N GLY A 128 5.49 -3.20 11.71
CA GLY A 128 6.28 -4.39 11.98
C GLY A 128 6.10 -5.44 10.88
N ASP A 129 7.08 -6.35 10.75
CA ASP A 129 6.95 -7.58 9.95
C ASP A 129 5.54 -8.18 10.13
N MET A 130 4.84 -8.44 9.03
CA MET A 130 3.48 -9.03 9.02
C MET A 130 3.40 -10.35 9.81
N ASP A 131 4.54 -11.00 10.06
CA ASP A 131 4.65 -12.23 10.83
C ASP A 131 4.67 -12.01 12.36
N HIS A 132 4.93 -10.80 12.84
CA HIS A 132 5.20 -10.50 14.25
C HIS A 132 4.19 -9.57 14.93
N TYR A 133 3.18 -9.04 14.22
CA TYR A 133 2.14 -8.18 14.80
C TYR A 133 0.73 -8.75 14.56
N PRO A 134 -0.18 -8.68 15.56
CA PRO A 134 -1.53 -9.21 15.42
C PRO A 134 -2.32 -8.41 14.39
N THR A 135 -2.71 -9.07 13.32
CA THR A 135 -3.70 -8.58 12.36
C THR A 135 -5.09 -8.68 12.96
N ASP A 136 -5.93 -7.67 12.71
CA ASP A 136 -7.29 -7.54 13.23
C ASP A 136 -8.37 -7.74 12.14
N ALA A 137 -7.95 -8.00 10.90
CA ALA A 137 -8.82 -8.38 9.81
C ALA A 137 -8.18 -9.38 8.83
N GLU A 138 -9.01 -10.06 8.06
CA GLU A 138 -8.63 -11.06 7.07
C GLU A 138 -9.42 -10.86 5.77
N LEU A 139 -8.72 -10.87 4.63
CA LEU A 139 -9.34 -10.97 3.31
C LEU A 139 -9.28 -12.42 2.86
N VAL A 140 -10.44 -13.05 2.67
CA VAL A 140 -10.53 -14.45 2.25
C VAL A 140 -10.80 -14.51 0.76
N VAL A 141 -9.88 -15.13 0.01
CA VAL A 141 -9.96 -15.35 -1.44
C VAL A 141 -9.80 -16.83 -1.71
N ASP A 142 -10.77 -17.46 -2.36
CA ASP A 142 -10.75 -18.91 -2.66
C ASP A 142 -10.42 -19.81 -1.45
N GLY A 143 -10.91 -19.43 -0.27
CA GLY A 143 -10.66 -20.16 0.98
C GLY A 143 -9.26 -19.96 1.59
N GLN A 144 -8.43 -19.12 0.99
CA GLN A 144 -7.13 -18.70 1.54
C GLN A 144 -7.25 -17.32 2.18
N SER A 145 -6.58 -17.12 3.31
CA SER A 145 -6.67 -15.89 4.11
C SER A 145 -5.44 -15.02 3.93
N ILE A 146 -5.66 -13.76 3.58
CA ILE A 146 -4.66 -12.68 3.61
C ILE A 146 -4.90 -11.85 4.86
N LYS A 147 -3.96 -11.92 5.79
CA LYS A 147 -4.01 -11.16 7.04
C LYS A 147 -3.69 -9.69 6.80
N VAL A 148 -4.51 -8.79 7.34
CA VAL A 148 -4.43 -7.35 7.10
C VAL A 148 -4.77 -6.55 8.35
N HIS A 149 -4.38 -5.27 8.36
CA HIS A 149 -4.78 -4.31 9.37
C HIS A 149 -6.04 -3.58 8.92
N CYS A 150 -7.15 -3.78 9.64
CA CYS A 150 -8.46 -3.18 9.39
C CYS A 150 -8.34 -1.66 9.21
N HIS A 151 -7.69 -1.00 10.17
CA HIS A 151 -7.51 0.45 10.14
C HIS A 151 -6.79 0.94 8.88
N PHE A 152 -5.82 0.18 8.38
CA PHE A 152 -5.06 0.55 7.19
C PHE A 152 -5.91 0.44 5.91
N LEU A 153 -6.69 -0.64 5.79
CA LEU A 153 -7.63 -0.81 4.68
C LEU A 153 -8.71 0.28 4.68
N CYS A 154 -9.31 0.58 5.84
CA CYS A 154 -10.30 1.65 5.98
C CYS A 154 -9.78 3.01 5.52
N MET A 155 -8.51 3.30 5.79
CA MET A 155 -7.90 4.57 5.41
C MET A 155 -7.63 4.68 3.90
N LEU A 156 -7.37 3.55 3.24
CA LEU A 156 -7.07 3.50 1.81
C LEU A 156 -8.31 3.34 0.94
N SER A 157 -9.40 2.85 1.52
CA SER A 157 -10.62 2.46 0.81
C SER A 157 -11.84 2.85 1.64
N PRO A 158 -12.65 3.79 1.14
CA PRO A 158 -13.97 4.06 1.69
C PRO A 158 -14.88 2.82 1.69
N VAL A 159 -14.67 1.90 0.73
CA VAL A 159 -15.41 0.63 0.66
C VAL A 159 -15.06 -0.25 1.85
N PHE A 160 -13.78 -0.45 2.16
CA PHE A 160 -13.37 -1.18 3.36
C PHE A 160 -13.79 -0.45 4.64
N GLN A 161 -13.73 0.89 4.67
CA GLN A 161 -14.25 1.67 5.79
C GLN A 161 -15.73 1.38 6.05
N ALA A 162 -16.54 1.30 4.99
CA ALA A 162 -17.95 0.94 5.10
C ALA A 162 -18.12 -0.52 5.55
N CYS A 163 -17.32 -1.47 5.04
CA CYS A 163 -17.34 -2.86 5.47
C CYS A 163 -17.08 -3.00 6.97
N PHE A 164 -16.14 -2.23 7.53
CA PHE A 164 -15.79 -2.27 8.96
C PHE A 164 -16.56 -1.27 9.84
N SER A 165 -17.60 -0.61 9.29
CA SER A 165 -18.47 0.27 10.07
C SER A 165 -19.42 -0.52 10.99
N HIS A 166 -20.00 0.15 12.00
CA HIS A 166 -20.84 -0.49 13.02
C HIS A 166 -22.03 -1.26 12.40
N ASP A 167 -22.31 -2.45 12.97
CA ASP A 167 -23.43 -3.36 12.65
C ASP A 167 -23.33 -4.19 11.34
N THR A 168 -22.13 -4.36 10.78
CA THR A 168 -21.88 -5.30 9.65
C THR A 168 -21.35 -6.65 10.12
N ARG A 169 -21.54 -7.72 9.32
CA ARG A 169 -20.94 -9.05 9.61
C ARG A 169 -19.42 -8.95 9.63
N GLU A 170 -18.87 -8.16 8.73
CA GLU A 170 -17.45 -7.93 8.52
C GLU A 170 -16.82 -7.20 9.72
N SER A 171 -17.51 -6.24 10.35
CA SER A 171 -17.03 -5.58 11.58
C SER A 171 -17.06 -6.50 12.81
N MET A 172 -18.00 -7.44 12.87
CA MET A 172 -18.09 -8.42 13.98
C MET A 172 -17.08 -9.57 13.83
N THR A 173 -16.78 -9.97 12.60
CA THR A 173 -15.93 -11.14 12.32
C THR A 173 -14.48 -10.78 11.97
N GLY A 174 -14.26 -9.55 11.48
CA GLY A 174 -12.99 -9.14 10.90
C GLY A 174 -12.70 -9.76 9.52
N ILE A 175 -13.65 -10.49 8.92
CA ILE A 175 -13.43 -11.26 7.70
C ILE A 175 -14.18 -10.62 6.53
N ILE A 176 -13.47 -10.38 5.43
CA ILE A 176 -14.04 -9.95 4.15
C ILE A 176 -13.79 -11.02 3.10
N GLU A 177 -14.85 -11.60 2.56
CA GLU A 177 -14.77 -12.57 1.47
C GLU A 177 -14.73 -11.86 0.11
N ILE A 178 -13.73 -12.20 -0.70
CA ILE A 178 -13.51 -11.65 -2.04
C ILE A 178 -13.58 -12.81 -3.03
N THR A 179 -14.56 -12.74 -3.94
CA THR A 179 -14.86 -13.84 -4.89
C THR A 179 -14.61 -13.47 -6.35
N ASP A 180 -14.39 -12.19 -6.65
CA ASP A 180 -14.25 -11.69 -8.03
C ASP A 180 -12.81 -11.57 -8.53
N PHE A 181 -11.82 -11.89 -7.68
CA PHE A 181 -10.40 -11.71 -7.98
C PHE A 181 -9.57 -12.85 -7.44
N ASP A 182 -8.51 -13.19 -8.18
CA ASP A 182 -7.54 -14.21 -7.76
C ASP A 182 -6.72 -13.74 -6.56
N LEU A 183 -6.33 -14.70 -5.70
CA LEU A 183 -5.52 -14.46 -4.50
C LEU A 183 -4.25 -13.64 -4.80
N ASP A 184 -3.53 -13.94 -5.87
CA ASP A 184 -2.28 -13.24 -6.22
C ASP A 184 -2.52 -11.76 -6.56
N VAL A 185 -3.67 -11.42 -7.16
CA VAL A 185 -4.05 -10.04 -7.47
C VAL A 185 -4.33 -9.28 -6.17
N VAL A 186 -5.15 -9.86 -5.29
CA VAL A 186 -5.49 -9.24 -4.00
C VAL A 186 -4.24 -9.07 -3.14
N GLN A 187 -3.40 -10.10 -3.04
CA GLN A 187 -2.14 -10.05 -2.31
C GLN A 187 -1.22 -8.97 -2.86
N SER A 188 -1.10 -8.84 -4.19
CA SER A 188 -0.26 -7.81 -4.81
C SER A 188 -0.77 -6.40 -4.54
N VAL A 189 -2.09 -6.18 -4.51
CA VAL A 189 -2.66 -4.88 -4.13
C VAL A 189 -2.36 -4.57 -2.68
N VAL A 190 -2.55 -5.54 -1.78
CA VAL A 190 -2.20 -5.39 -0.36
C VAL A 190 -0.71 -5.07 -0.23
N ASP A 191 0.18 -5.87 -0.81
CA ASP A 191 1.62 -5.66 -0.79
C ASP A 191 2.02 -4.26 -1.27
N PHE A 192 1.43 -3.82 -2.38
CA PHE A 192 1.66 -2.47 -2.91
C PHE A 192 1.18 -1.37 -1.97
N CYS A 193 0.00 -1.55 -1.36
CA CYS A 193 -0.53 -0.62 -0.38
C CYS A 193 0.39 -0.51 0.84
N TYR A 194 1.05 -1.60 1.22
CA TYR A 194 2.04 -1.65 2.29
C TYR A 194 3.43 -1.16 1.88
N GLY A 195 3.59 -0.67 0.64
CA GLY A 195 4.82 -0.06 0.14
C GLY A 195 5.83 -1.04 -0.45
N ARG A 196 5.46 -2.32 -0.64
CA ARG A 196 6.35 -3.29 -1.29
C ARG A 196 6.53 -2.95 -2.77
N GLN A 197 7.71 -3.22 -3.29
CA GLN A 197 7.97 -3.10 -4.74
C GLN A 197 7.13 -4.14 -5.49
N LEU A 198 6.55 -3.72 -6.60
CA LEU A 198 5.87 -4.60 -7.52
C LEU A 198 6.79 -4.93 -8.69
N ASP A 199 7.07 -6.22 -8.87
CA ASP A 199 7.57 -6.78 -10.11
C ASP A 199 6.52 -7.76 -10.63
N LYS A 200 5.56 -7.24 -11.40
CA LYS A 200 4.40 -7.99 -11.88
C LYS A 200 4.13 -7.66 -13.36
N PRO A 201 3.64 -8.64 -14.15
CA PRO A 201 3.36 -8.42 -15.56
C PRO A 201 2.18 -7.44 -15.75
N ILE A 202 2.12 -6.79 -16.91
CA ILE A 202 1.12 -5.75 -17.18
C ILE A 202 -0.33 -6.22 -17.01
N LEU A 203 -0.65 -7.45 -17.41
CA LEU A 203 -2.00 -8.02 -17.25
C LEU A 203 -2.40 -8.17 -15.78
N HIS A 204 -1.42 -8.45 -14.92
CA HIS A 204 -1.60 -8.46 -13.47
C HIS A 204 -1.87 -7.06 -12.94
N ILE A 205 -1.11 -6.07 -13.41
CA ILE A 205 -1.32 -4.65 -13.05
C ILE A 205 -2.73 -4.19 -13.46
N VAL A 206 -3.23 -4.58 -14.63
CA VAL A 206 -4.62 -4.28 -15.05
C VAL A 206 -5.64 -4.90 -14.09
N SER A 207 -5.41 -6.13 -13.63
CA SER A 207 -6.27 -6.79 -12.65
C SER A 207 -6.22 -6.09 -11.29
N MET A 208 -5.04 -5.65 -10.86
CA MET A 208 -4.86 -4.81 -9.67
C MET A 208 -5.60 -3.47 -9.79
N LEU A 209 -5.58 -2.83 -10.96
CA LEU A 209 -6.32 -1.59 -11.23
C LEU A 209 -7.83 -1.82 -11.18
N ARG A 210 -8.34 -2.95 -11.71
CA ARG A 210 -9.76 -3.33 -11.59
C ARG A 210 -10.17 -3.54 -10.14
N PHE A 211 -9.32 -4.20 -9.34
CA PHE A 211 -9.55 -4.36 -7.91
C PHE A 211 -9.57 -3.00 -7.21
N ALA A 212 -8.59 -2.15 -7.51
CA ALA A 212 -8.51 -0.81 -6.93
C ALA A 212 -9.73 0.06 -7.27
N ASP A 213 -10.24 -0.03 -8.50
CA ASP A 213 -11.45 0.71 -8.89
C ASP A 213 -12.69 0.18 -8.14
N LYS A 214 -12.86 -1.15 -8.04
CA LYS A 214 -13.98 -1.77 -7.30
C LYS A 214 -14.01 -1.39 -5.82
N TYR A 215 -12.85 -1.37 -5.17
CA TYR A 215 -12.72 -1.07 -3.75
C TYR A 215 -12.38 0.41 -3.49
N ASP A 216 -12.45 1.29 -4.49
CA ASP A 216 -12.10 2.72 -4.39
C ASP A 216 -10.74 2.99 -3.70
N ILE A 217 -9.72 2.22 -4.09
CA ILE A 217 -8.34 2.34 -3.61
C ILE A 217 -7.59 3.33 -4.51
N LYS A 218 -7.85 4.62 -4.30
CA LYS A 218 -7.38 5.71 -5.18
C LYS A 218 -5.87 5.76 -5.35
N CYS A 219 -5.11 5.32 -4.36
CA CYS A 219 -3.65 5.39 -4.36
C CYS A 219 -3.03 4.46 -5.42
N VAL A 220 -3.61 3.29 -5.62
CA VAL A 220 -3.22 2.32 -6.64
C VAL A 220 -3.55 2.88 -8.02
N THR A 221 -4.77 3.38 -8.20
CA THR A 221 -5.23 3.96 -9.47
C THR A 221 -4.41 5.18 -9.88
N LYS A 222 -4.05 6.07 -8.94
CA LYS A 222 -3.19 7.24 -9.23
C LYS A 222 -1.77 6.84 -9.64
N LYS A 223 -1.16 5.86 -8.95
CA LYS A 223 0.22 5.45 -9.22
C LYS A 223 0.36 4.57 -10.45
N LEU A 224 -0.55 3.62 -10.66
CA LEU A 224 -0.47 2.63 -11.73
C LEU A 224 -1.36 2.96 -12.93
N GLY A 225 -2.23 3.97 -12.85
CA GLY A 225 -3.21 4.26 -13.90
C GLY A 225 -2.63 4.61 -15.27
N HIS A 226 -1.37 5.05 -15.33
CA HIS A 226 -0.67 5.35 -16.58
C HIS A 226 -0.03 4.11 -17.24
N TYR A 227 0.16 3.01 -16.49
CA TYR A 227 0.82 1.80 -17.00
C TYR A 227 0.10 1.18 -18.21
N PRO A 228 -1.23 1.03 -18.22
CA PRO A 228 -1.95 0.45 -19.36
C PRO A 228 -1.65 1.17 -20.68
N SER A 229 -1.68 2.50 -20.69
CA SER A 229 -1.36 3.31 -21.88
C SER A 229 0.11 3.17 -22.29
N ALA A 230 1.03 3.20 -21.33
CA ALA A 230 2.46 3.12 -21.60
C ALA A 230 2.92 1.77 -22.18
N HIS A 231 2.17 0.70 -21.92
CA HIS A 231 2.52 -0.67 -22.31
C HIS A 231 1.53 -1.31 -23.29
N LEU A 232 0.64 -0.51 -23.89
CA LEU A 232 -0.34 -0.98 -24.88
C LEU A 232 0.38 -1.51 -26.14
N ASN A 233 0.05 -2.74 -26.54
CA ASN A 233 0.59 -3.40 -27.73
C ASN A 233 -0.46 -4.34 -28.37
N LEU A 234 -0.11 -5.01 -29.46
CA LEU A 234 -1.03 -5.89 -30.19
C LEU A 234 -1.46 -7.10 -29.36
N ASP A 235 -0.53 -7.69 -28.60
CA ASP A 235 -0.77 -8.90 -27.82
C ASP A 235 -1.74 -8.65 -26.65
N ASN A 236 -1.69 -7.47 -26.04
CA ASN A 236 -2.54 -7.10 -24.90
C ASN A 236 -3.75 -6.23 -25.26
N PHE A 237 -3.92 -5.90 -26.55
CA PHE A 237 -4.93 -4.96 -27.04
C PHE A 237 -6.34 -5.27 -26.52
N CYS A 238 -6.81 -6.51 -26.68
CA CYS A 238 -8.18 -6.88 -26.33
C CYS A 238 -8.45 -6.76 -24.83
N ILE A 239 -7.48 -7.13 -23.99
CA ILE A 239 -7.61 -7.03 -22.53
C ILE A 239 -7.63 -5.56 -22.10
N MET A 240 -6.75 -4.74 -22.69
CA MET A 240 -6.70 -3.29 -22.43
C MET A 240 -7.96 -2.58 -22.89
N ALA A 241 -8.49 -2.93 -24.07
CA ALA A 241 -9.75 -2.41 -24.57
C ALA A 241 -10.90 -2.77 -23.63
N ARG A 242 -11.01 -4.02 -23.17
CA ARG A 242 -12.03 -4.36 -22.16
C ARG A 242 -11.90 -3.50 -20.91
N TYR A 243 -10.68 -3.35 -20.38
CA TYR A 243 -10.44 -2.52 -19.21
C TYR A 243 -10.81 -1.04 -19.43
N ALA A 244 -10.48 -0.47 -20.59
CA ALA A 244 -10.76 0.92 -20.89
C ALA A 244 -12.26 1.22 -21.03
N TRP A 245 -13.03 0.30 -21.63
CA TRP A 245 -14.48 0.47 -21.77
C TRP A 245 -15.23 0.13 -20.48
N ASP A 246 -14.86 -0.94 -19.78
CA ASP A 246 -15.52 -1.35 -18.53
C ASP A 246 -15.44 -0.26 -17.44
N LEU A 247 -14.29 0.42 -17.34
CA LEU A 247 -14.03 1.45 -16.31
C LEU A 247 -14.00 2.89 -16.87
N GLU A 248 -14.52 3.07 -18.08
CA GLU A 248 -14.64 4.36 -18.76
C GLU A 248 -13.34 5.20 -18.78
N LYS A 249 -12.19 4.55 -19.04
CA LYS A 249 -10.88 5.22 -19.08
C LYS A 249 -10.64 5.85 -20.47
N ASP A 250 -11.16 7.06 -20.67
CA ASP A 250 -11.17 7.72 -21.99
C ASP A 250 -9.79 7.90 -22.64
N GLY A 251 -8.75 8.22 -21.86
CA GLY A 251 -7.37 8.30 -22.38
C GLY A 251 -6.90 6.97 -22.99
N LEU A 252 -7.17 5.85 -22.32
CA LEU A 252 -6.81 4.53 -22.82
C LEU A 252 -7.70 4.09 -23.99
N LYS A 253 -8.97 4.51 -24.03
CA LYS A 253 -9.86 4.25 -25.18
C LYS A 253 -9.27 4.91 -26.44
N GLU A 254 -8.81 6.15 -26.34
CA GLU A 254 -8.16 6.87 -27.44
C GLU A 254 -6.89 6.15 -27.90
N ASP A 255 -6.02 5.75 -26.97
CA ASP A 255 -4.80 4.98 -27.29
C ASP A 255 -5.13 3.65 -28.01
N CYS A 256 -6.18 2.94 -27.55
CA CYS A 256 -6.67 1.73 -28.19
C CYS A 256 -7.15 2.00 -29.61
N ILE A 257 -7.95 3.05 -29.82
CA ILE A 257 -8.45 3.42 -31.16
C ILE A 257 -7.28 3.74 -32.09
N GLN A 258 -6.25 4.45 -31.61
CA GLN A 258 -5.06 4.77 -32.40
C GLN A 258 -4.25 3.53 -32.76
N LEU A 259 -4.02 2.61 -31.82
CA LEU A 259 -3.32 1.36 -32.10
C LEU A 259 -4.09 0.49 -33.10
N TYR A 260 -5.41 0.41 -32.94
CA TYR A 260 -6.29 -0.33 -33.85
C TYR A 260 -6.23 0.22 -35.27
N ARG A 261 -6.25 1.55 -35.45
CA ARG A 261 -6.13 2.20 -36.76
C ARG A 261 -4.83 1.84 -37.49
N ARG A 262 -3.72 1.70 -36.76
CA ARG A 262 -2.41 1.34 -37.33
C ARG A 262 -2.35 -0.11 -37.79
N ASN A 263 -3.19 -1.00 -37.24
CA ASN A 263 -3.09 -2.45 -37.42
C ASN A 263 -4.43 -3.12 -37.76
N LEU A 264 -5.30 -2.40 -38.49
CA LEU A 264 -6.68 -2.80 -38.78
C LEU A 264 -6.82 -4.24 -39.29
N THR A 265 -6.01 -4.62 -40.27
CA THR A 265 -6.11 -5.94 -40.92
C THR A 265 -5.69 -7.07 -40.01
N GLU A 266 -4.72 -6.83 -39.14
CA GLU A 266 -4.19 -7.85 -38.23
C GLU A 266 -5.14 -8.07 -37.05
N LEU A 267 -5.58 -7.00 -36.38
CA LEU A 267 -6.42 -7.10 -35.18
C LEU A 267 -7.84 -7.59 -35.48
N THR A 268 -8.47 -7.13 -36.57
CA THR A 268 -9.86 -7.50 -36.91
C THR A 268 -10.03 -9.00 -37.14
N LEU A 269 -8.96 -9.67 -37.61
CA LEU A 269 -8.97 -11.09 -37.92
C LEU A 269 -8.67 -11.99 -36.71
N THR A 270 -8.26 -11.41 -35.58
CA THR A 270 -7.95 -12.19 -34.38
C THR A 270 -9.23 -12.71 -33.73
N SER A 271 -9.17 -13.94 -33.22
CA SER A 271 -10.24 -14.52 -32.39
C SER A 271 -10.53 -13.66 -31.16
N ASP A 272 -9.50 -13.04 -30.61
CA ASP A 272 -9.60 -12.26 -29.37
C ASP A 272 -10.41 -10.98 -29.57
N PHE A 273 -10.24 -10.33 -30.73
CA PHE A 273 -11.07 -9.19 -31.11
C PHE A 273 -12.52 -9.60 -31.38
N ALA A 274 -12.75 -10.75 -32.01
CA ALA A 274 -14.08 -11.29 -32.21
C ALA A 274 -14.80 -11.61 -30.87
N ASN A 275 -14.04 -12.02 -29.86
CA ASN A 275 -14.52 -12.31 -28.51
C ASN A 275 -14.77 -11.05 -27.64
N LEU A 276 -14.41 -9.85 -28.13
CA LEU A 276 -14.76 -8.62 -27.42
C LEU A 276 -16.28 -8.43 -27.36
N PRO A 277 -16.80 -7.85 -26.27
CA PRO A 277 -18.20 -7.43 -26.19
C PRO A 277 -18.60 -6.59 -27.40
N ILE A 278 -19.80 -6.86 -27.93
CA ILE A 278 -20.30 -6.26 -29.17
C ILE A 278 -20.22 -4.73 -29.13
N HIS A 279 -20.64 -4.12 -28.02
CA HIS A 279 -20.62 -2.67 -27.85
C HIS A 279 -19.21 -2.06 -27.92
N ILE A 280 -18.19 -2.74 -27.37
CA ILE A 280 -16.79 -2.29 -27.43
C ILE A 280 -16.29 -2.38 -28.87
N ARG A 281 -16.53 -3.51 -29.53
CA ARG A 281 -16.09 -3.74 -30.91
C ARG A 281 -16.73 -2.74 -31.88
N GLU A 282 -18.03 -2.51 -31.76
CA GLU A 282 -18.75 -1.54 -32.59
C GLU A 282 -18.23 -0.12 -32.39
N ASP A 283 -17.95 0.27 -31.16
CA ASP A 283 -17.44 1.60 -30.86
C ASP A 283 -16.02 1.81 -31.40
N ILE A 284 -15.12 0.84 -31.19
CA ILE A 284 -13.77 0.85 -31.78
C ILE A 284 -13.85 0.98 -33.30
N LEU A 285 -14.67 0.18 -33.96
CA LEU A 285 -14.86 0.21 -35.42
C LEU A 285 -15.40 1.56 -35.88
N ARG A 286 -16.43 2.07 -35.21
CA ARG A 286 -17.08 3.35 -35.54
C ARG A 286 -16.08 4.51 -35.42
N CYS A 287 -15.35 4.59 -34.31
CA CYS A 287 -14.36 5.64 -34.07
C CYS A 287 -13.17 5.54 -35.03
N ALA A 288 -12.73 4.31 -35.35
CA ALA A 288 -11.69 4.09 -36.34
C ALA A 288 -12.11 4.51 -37.76
N ILE A 289 -13.39 4.44 -38.11
CA ILE A 289 -13.91 4.93 -39.41
C ILE A 289 -14.11 6.46 -39.38
N ALA A 290 -14.65 7.01 -38.30
CA ALA A 290 -14.96 8.44 -38.17
C ALA A 290 -13.71 9.32 -38.34
N LEU A 291 -12.59 8.98 -37.71
CA LEU A 291 -11.36 9.78 -37.83
C LEU A 291 -10.64 9.54 -39.18
N ARG A 292 -11.08 8.62 -40.06
CA ARG A 292 -10.54 8.53 -41.45
C ARG A 292 -11.08 9.66 -42.34
N GLN A 293 -12.17 10.31 -41.94
CA GLN A 293 -12.78 11.42 -42.69
C GLN A 293 -12.16 12.78 -42.32
N ILE A 294 -11.27 12.85 -41.34
CA ILE A 294 -10.64 14.08 -40.83
C ILE A 294 -9.21 14.29 -41.36
N ASP A 295 -8.66 13.34 -42.13
CA ASP A 295 -7.42 13.56 -42.89
C ASP A 295 -7.72 13.84 -44.37
N PRO A 296 -8.17 15.06 -44.77
CA PRO A 296 -8.07 15.45 -46.17
C PRO A 296 -6.59 15.79 -46.43
N VAL A 297 -5.88 14.82 -47.01
CA VAL A 297 -4.77 15.04 -47.95
C VAL A 297 -3.90 16.27 -47.66
N GLY A 298 -2.90 16.10 -46.80
CA GLY A 298 -1.70 16.93 -46.85
C GLY A 298 -0.90 16.59 -48.11
N LYS A 299 -1.20 17.29 -49.21
CA LYS A 299 -0.26 17.55 -50.31
C LYS A 299 0.36 18.92 -50.10
#